data_AF-A0A7J8C4W1-F1
#
_entry.id   AF-A0A7J8C4W1-F1
#
_cell.length_a   1.000
_cell.length_b   1.000
_cell.length_c   1.000
_cell.angle_alpha   90.00
_cell.angle_beta   90.00
_cell.angle_gamma   90.00
#
_symmetry.space_group_name_H-M   'P 1'
#
loop_
_entity.id
_entity.type
_entity.pdbx_description
1 polymer ?
#
loop_
_entity_poly.entity_id
_entity_poly.type
_entity_poly.pdbx_seq_one_letter_code
_entity_poly.pdbx_strand_id
1 'polypeptide(L)'
;MEGDVAAATAAAARYQPASPPRDACVYNSCYWKFRVIRADSYLKNFASDRSHMKDSSGNWREPPPSYPCIETGDSKMNLNDFISMDPEVGWGAVYSLSEFVHRFGSQNY
;
A
#
# COMPACT_ATOMS: atom_id res chain seq x y z
N MET A 1 16.19 31.90 28.73
CA MET A 1 14.99 31.04 28.65
C MET A 1 15.38 29.84 27.83
N GLU A 2 15.79 28.80 28.54
CA GLU A 2 16.03 27.48 28.00
C GLU A 2 14.67 26.92 27.56
N GLY A 3 14.58 26.48 26.30
CA GLY A 3 13.41 25.82 25.76
C GLY A 3 13.80 24.40 25.39
N ASP A 4 13.53 23.46 26.30
CA ASP A 4 13.69 22.03 26.10
C ASP A 4 12.90 21.58 24.86
N VAL A 5 13.62 21.18 23.80
CA VAL A 5 13.02 20.47 22.68
C VAL A 5 12.94 19.00 23.09
N ALA A 6 11.80 18.64 23.69
CA ALA A 6 11.45 17.27 24.00
C ALA A 6 11.54 16.41 22.72
N ALA A 7 12.42 15.43 22.75
CA ALA A 7 12.51 14.39 21.73
C ALA A 7 11.20 13.59 21.73
N ALA A 8 10.34 13.84 20.74
CA ALA A 8 9.14 13.06 20.50
C ALA A 8 9.55 11.66 20.06
N THR A 9 9.60 10.73 21.01
CA THR A 9 9.63 9.29 20.74
C THR A 9 8.25 8.91 20.21
N ALA A 10 8.09 8.89 18.89
CA ALA A 10 6.90 8.36 18.25
C ALA A 10 6.87 6.84 18.50
N ALA A 11 6.11 6.42 19.51
CA ALA A 11 5.72 5.03 19.64
C ALA A 11 5.05 4.61 18.33
N ALA A 12 5.64 3.68 17.59
CA ALA A 12 5.02 3.10 16.42
C ALA A 12 3.68 2.49 16.86
N ALA A 13 2.59 3.18 16.53
CA ALA A 13 1.24 2.70 16.82
C ALA A 13 1.13 1.28 16.26
N ARG A 14 0.81 0.31 17.13
CA ARG A 14 0.64 -1.08 16.70
C ARG A 14 -0.47 -1.11 15.65
N TYR A 15 -0.13 -1.50 14.43
CA TYR A 15 -1.10 -1.65 13.35
C TYR A 15 -2.19 -2.64 13.79
N GLN A 16 -3.44 -2.20 13.79
CA GLN A 16 -4.59 -3.07 13.99
C GLN A 16 -5.13 -3.44 12.61
N PRO A 17 -5.26 -4.73 12.28
CA PRO A 17 -5.89 -5.12 11.02
C PRO A 17 -7.33 -4.58 11.00
N ALA A 18 -7.70 -3.88 9.92
CA ALA A 18 -9.03 -3.29 9.77
C ALA A 18 -10.14 -4.35 9.60
N SER A 19 -9.82 -5.64 9.63
CA SER A 19 -10.82 -6.67 9.40
C SER A 19 -10.62 -7.93 10.27
N PRO A 20 -11.68 -8.74 10.40
CA PRO A 20 -11.80 -9.76 11.44
C PRO A 20 -10.72 -10.85 11.36
N PRO A 21 -10.41 -11.53 12.47
CA PRO A 21 -9.52 -12.69 12.43
C PRO A 21 -10.06 -13.78 11.48
N ARG A 22 -9.16 -14.64 10.98
CA ARG A 22 -9.41 -15.54 9.84
C ARG A 22 -10.62 -16.46 10.02
N ASP A 23 -10.90 -16.85 11.26
CA ASP A 23 -12.01 -17.70 11.70
C ASP A 23 -13.38 -16.98 11.65
N ALA A 24 -13.39 -15.65 11.58
CA ALA A 24 -14.60 -14.84 11.50
C ALA A 24 -15.01 -14.44 10.06
N CYS A 25 -14.20 -14.71 9.02
CA CYS A 25 -14.64 -14.44 7.64
C CYS A 25 -15.46 -15.60 7.07
N VAL A 26 -16.73 -15.29 6.78
CA VAL A 26 -17.72 -16.25 6.26
C VAL A 26 -17.44 -16.69 4.81
N TYR A 27 -16.61 -15.94 4.07
CA TYR A 27 -16.23 -16.28 2.69
C TYR A 27 -14.75 -16.64 2.57
N ASN A 28 -14.47 -17.75 1.88
CA ASN A 28 -13.13 -18.14 1.41
C ASN A 28 -12.51 -17.11 0.43
N SER A 29 -13.18 -16.01 0.09
CA SER A 29 -12.67 -14.93 -0.76
C SER A 29 -12.04 -13.77 0.02
N CYS A 30 -12.14 -13.73 1.35
CA CYS A 30 -11.59 -12.65 2.17
C CYS A 30 -10.07 -12.72 2.41
N TYR A 31 -9.30 -13.46 1.62
CA TYR A 31 -7.87 -13.62 1.89
C TYR A 31 -7.11 -12.36 1.50
N TRP A 32 -6.72 -11.55 2.49
CA TRP A 32 -5.81 -10.43 2.23
C TRP A 32 -4.44 -10.97 1.82
N LYS A 33 -3.99 -10.45 0.68
CA LYS A 33 -2.62 -10.53 0.25
C LYS A 33 -2.00 -9.15 0.37
N PHE A 34 -0.70 -9.13 0.60
CA PHE A 34 0.09 -7.93 0.80
C PHE A 34 1.18 -7.90 -0.24
N ARG A 35 1.15 -6.94 -1.17
CA ARG A 35 2.30 -6.62 -2.00
C ARG A 35 3.21 -5.68 -1.22
N VAL A 36 4.43 -6.13 -0.92
CA VAL A 36 5.43 -5.35 -0.20
C VAL A 36 6.53 -4.93 -1.15
N ILE A 37 6.71 -3.62 -1.27
CA ILE A 37 7.65 -3.00 -2.21
C ILE A 37 8.58 -2.11 -1.40
N ARG A 38 9.88 -2.17 -1.70
CA ARG A 38 10.84 -1.25 -1.10
C ARG A 38 10.55 0.18 -1.56
N ALA A 39 10.68 1.14 -0.66
CA ALA A 39 10.32 2.54 -0.93
C ALA A 39 11.09 3.15 -2.12
N ASP A 40 12.38 2.85 -2.25
CA ASP A 40 13.20 3.30 -3.39
C ASP A 40 12.69 2.73 -4.73
N SER A 41 12.31 1.45 -4.73
CA SER A 41 11.70 0.82 -5.91
C SER A 41 10.33 1.43 -6.22
N TYR A 42 9.53 1.74 -5.22
CA TYR A 42 8.24 2.39 -5.41
C TYR A 42 8.39 3.78 -6.05
N LEU A 43 9.26 4.63 -5.48
CA LEU A 43 9.53 5.97 -6.01
C LEU A 43 10.11 5.94 -7.43
N LYS A 44 10.91 4.92 -7.76
CA LYS A 44 11.51 4.78 -9.09
C LYS A 44 10.51 4.32 -10.16
N ASN A 45 9.58 3.43 -9.80
CA ASN A 45 8.80 2.68 -10.79
C ASN A 45 7.31 3.02 -10.82
N PHE A 46 6.74 3.60 -9.77
CA PHE A 46 5.30 3.85 -9.69
C PHE A 46 4.84 4.97 -10.63
N ALA A 47 3.80 4.70 -11.41
CA ALA A 47 3.17 5.69 -12.28
C ALA A 47 1.64 5.56 -12.27
N SER A 48 0.93 6.69 -12.15
CA SER A 48 -0.52 6.75 -12.31
C SER A 48 -0.98 8.06 -12.92
N ASP A 49 -1.65 7.95 -14.06
CA ASP A 49 -2.36 9.03 -14.75
C ASP A 49 -3.75 9.33 -14.14
N ARG A 50 -4.12 8.59 -13.09
CA ARG A 50 -5.39 8.68 -12.35
C ARG A 50 -6.63 8.37 -13.19
N SER A 51 -6.49 7.82 -14.40
CA SER A 51 -7.60 7.48 -15.29
C SER A 51 -8.65 6.57 -14.65
N HIS A 52 -8.22 5.64 -13.79
CA HIS A 52 -9.11 4.72 -13.05
C HIS A 52 -10.10 5.43 -12.11
N MET A 53 -9.82 6.67 -11.70
CA MET A 53 -10.71 7.47 -10.85
C MET A 53 -11.75 8.26 -11.65
N LYS A 54 -11.74 8.16 -12.98
CA LYS A 54 -12.80 8.73 -13.82
C LYS A 54 -13.93 7.72 -13.99
N ASP A 55 -15.15 8.21 -14.09
CA ASP A 55 -16.30 7.41 -14.52
C ASP A 55 -16.35 7.28 -16.05
N SER A 56 -17.34 6.55 -16.56
CA SER A 56 -17.54 6.36 -18.01
C SER A 56 -17.89 7.66 -18.75
N SER A 57 -18.32 8.70 -18.04
CA SER A 57 -18.61 10.03 -18.58
C SER A 57 -17.40 10.98 -18.50
N GLY A 58 -16.27 10.52 -17.92
CA GLY A 58 -15.05 11.31 -17.74
C GLY A 58 -15.05 12.21 -16.51
N ASN A 59 -16.08 12.15 -15.67
CA ASN A 59 -16.12 12.89 -14.40
C ASN A 59 -15.26 12.20 -13.35
N TRP A 60 -14.71 12.97 -12.42
CA TRP A 60 -13.95 12.44 -11.30
C TRP A 60 -14.88 11.82 -10.26
N ARG A 61 -14.61 10.57 -9.88
CA ARG A 61 -15.29 9.88 -8.77
C ARG A 61 -14.99 10.54 -7.43
N GLU A 62 -13.74 11.00 -7.27
CA GLU A 62 -13.25 11.79 -6.15
C GLU A 62 -12.30 12.86 -6.70
N PRO A 63 -12.23 14.06 -6.08
CA PRO A 63 -11.38 15.13 -6.58
C PRO A 63 -9.91 14.66 -6.57
N PRO A 64 -9.19 14.82 -7.71
CA PRO A 64 -7.81 14.38 -7.78
C PRO A 64 -6.92 15.28 -6.90
N PRO A 65 -5.79 14.76 -6.41
CA PRO A 65 -4.82 15.59 -5.71
C PRO A 65 -4.33 16.78 -6.58
N SER A 66 -4.03 17.92 -5.95
CA SER A 66 -3.67 19.16 -6.65
C SER A 66 -2.30 19.13 -7.34
N TYR A 67 -1.39 18.24 -6.91
CA TYR A 67 -0.10 18.05 -7.56
C TYR A 67 -0.26 17.27 -8.88
N PRO A 68 0.69 17.40 -9.83
CA PRO A 68 0.67 16.67 -11.10
C PRO A 68 0.63 15.14 -10.93
N CYS A 69 0.27 14.42 -12.00
CA CYS A 69 0.33 12.95 -11.99
C CYS A 69 1.76 12.48 -11.71
N ILE A 70 1.87 11.35 -11.00
CA ILE A 70 3.17 10.70 -10.76
C ILE A 70 3.44 9.84 -11.98
N GLU A 71 4.52 10.16 -12.70
CA GLU A 71 4.92 9.49 -13.94
C GLU A 71 6.42 9.17 -13.85
N THR A 72 6.85 8.15 -14.58
CA THR A 72 8.26 7.79 -14.74
C THR A 72 8.67 7.96 -16.20
N GLY A 73 9.98 7.84 -16.49
CA GLY A 73 10.44 7.82 -17.87
C GLY A 73 9.88 6.64 -18.69
N ASP A 74 9.51 5.56 -18.00
CA ASP A 74 9.12 4.29 -18.62
C ASP A 74 7.59 4.09 -18.69
N SER A 75 6.80 4.75 -17.83
CA SER A 75 5.35 4.59 -17.80
C SER A 75 4.62 5.81 -17.24
N LYS A 76 3.38 6.01 -17.74
CA LYS A 76 2.41 6.97 -17.20
C LYS A 76 1.31 6.31 -16.37
N MET A 77 1.11 5.00 -16.52
CA MET A 77 0.07 4.27 -15.82
C MET A 77 0.44 2.79 -15.73
N ASN A 78 0.85 2.36 -14.53
CA ASN A 78 1.12 0.96 -14.21
C ASN A 78 0.49 0.55 -12.86
N LEU A 79 -0.46 1.33 -12.36
CA LEU A 79 -1.12 1.09 -11.07
C LEU A 79 -1.67 -0.35 -10.93
N ASN A 80 -2.18 -0.94 -12.01
CA ASN A 80 -2.71 -2.30 -12.00
C ASN A 80 -1.64 -3.34 -11.60
N ASP A 81 -0.37 -3.11 -11.92
CA ASP A 81 0.73 -4.01 -11.57
C ASP A 81 1.05 -3.96 -10.08
N PHE A 82 0.80 -2.81 -9.44
CA PHE A 82 0.92 -2.63 -7.99
C PHE A 82 -0.30 -3.17 -7.23
N ILE A 83 -1.49 -3.13 -7.83
CA ILE A 83 -2.73 -3.70 -7.26
C ILE A 83 -2.76 -5.22 -7.41
N SER A 84 -2.21 -5.75 -8.50
CA SER A 84 -2.16 -7.19 -8.76
C SER A 84 -1.51 -7.93 -7.59
N MET A 85 -2.08 -9.08 -7.24
CA MET A 85 -1.53 -10.00 -6.22
C MET A 85 -0.99 -11.29 -6.86
N ASP A 86 -0.74 -11.25 -8.18
CA ASP A 86 0.06 -12.24 -8.89
C ASP A 86 1.56 -11.97 -8.62
N PRO A 87 2.31 -12.92 -8.02
CA PRO A 87 3.72 -12.72 -7.73
C PRO A 87 4.59 -12.54 -8.98
N GLU A 88 4.13 -12.96 -10.16
CA GLU A 88 4.88 -12.80 -11.43
C GLU A 88 4.70 -11.40 -12.06
N VAL A 89 3.81 -10.58 -11.51
CA VAL A 89 3.49 -9.24 -12.02
C VAL A 89 4.09 -8.17 -11.11
N GLY A 90 4.62 -7.09 -11.72
CA GLY A 90 5.00 -5.86 -11.03
C GLY A 90 6.28 -5.98 -10.20
N TRP A 91 6.35 -5.21 -9.11
CA TRP A 91 7.52 -5.11 -8.25
C TRP A 91 7.25 -5.64 -6.84
N GLY A 92 8.34 -5.96 -6.13
CA GLY A 92 8.29 -6.41 -4.75
C GLY A 92 7.88 -7.88 -4.62
N ALA A 93 7.35 -8.25 -3.46
CA ALA A 93 6.90 -9.61 -3.17
C ALA A 93 5.46 -9.60 -2.66
N VAL A 94 4.69 -10.62 -3.03
CA VAL A 94 3.32 -10.81 -2.55
C VAL A 94 3.32 -11.84 -1.43
N TYR A 95 2.65 -11.50 -0.32
CA TYR A 95 2.54 -12.34 0.87
C TYR A 95 1.08 -12.60 1.21
N SER A 96 0.77 -13.80 1.69
CA SER A 96 -0.41 -14.03 2.52
C SER A 96 -0.29 -13.31 3.86
N LEU A 97 -1.40 -13.15 4.58
CA LEU A 97 -1.40 -12.60 5.93
C LEU A 97 -0.43 -13.33 6.87
N SER A 98 -0.41 -14.67 6.85
CA SER A 98 0.48 -15.46 7.70
C SER A 98 1.94 -15.22 7.39
N GLU A 99 2.32 -15.15 6.12
CA GLU A 99 3.71 -14.90 5.72
C GLU A 99 4.14 -13.48 6.06
N PHE A 100 3.25 -12.51 5.87
CA PHE A 100 3.51 -11.10 6.21
C PHE A 100 3.75 -10.94 7.71
N VAL A 101 2.86 -11.50 8.54
CA VAL A 101 3.00 -11.45 10.01
C VAL A 101 4.24 -12.23 10.47
N HIS A 102 4.53 -13.38 9.89
CA HIS A 102 5.73 -14.13 10.23
C HIS A 102 7.02 -13.33 9.91
N ARG A 103 7.02 -12.60 8.79
CA ARG A 103 8.18 -11.84 8.32
C ARG A 103 8.38 -10.50 9.02
N PHE A 104 7.30 -9.78 9.31
CA PHE A 104 7.35 -8.39 9.80
C PHE A 104 6.74 -8.21 11.20
N GLY A 105 6.07 -9.23 11.75
CA GLY A 105 5.57 -9.21 13.10
C GLY A 105 6.71 -9.17 14.11
N SER A 106 6.51 -8.42 15.20
CA SER A 106 7.48 -8.36 16.29
C SER A 106 7.65 -9.74 16.93
N GLN A 107 8.88 -10.24 16.98
CA GLN A 107 9.28 -11.41 17.76
C GLN A 107 9.35 -11.03 19.25
N ASN A 108 8.24 -10.60 19.85
CA ASN A 108 8.18 -10.44 21.29
C ASN A 108 7.64 -11.75 21.85
N TYR A 109 8.58 -12.59 22.32
CA TYR A 109 8.33 -13.77 23.15
C TYR A 109 7.63 -13.37 24.46
#